data_AF-A0A9D2U9U5-F1
#
_entry.id   AF-A0A9D2U9U5-F1
#
_cell.length_a   1.000
_cell.length_b   1.000
_cell.length_c   1.000
_cell.angle_alpha   90.00
_cell.angle_beta   90.00
_cell.angle_gamma   90.00
#
_symmetry.space_group_name_H-M   'P 1'
#
loop_
_entity.id
_entity.type
_entity.pdbx_description
1 polymer ?
#
loop_
_entity_poly.entity_id
_entity_poly.type
_entity_poly.pdbx_seq_one_letter_code
_entity_poly.pdbx_strand_id
1 'polypeptide(L)'
;GLKHRVQQQQALDFAVGRSFRKSLWAHQAHWEQAMHAVAAEHQSAEAVTGAPLWDRLRELQFAGWFVPQAHEPDTAAEPHAERMARPASTQPLGQVPRSTVRYDSLHGTLGLKDPRIMAMLELLQHSWPRPVSGHNLEDWLCTRGYSAEGALKSLVQQVPVDINRAYADLPDCLQDDFVGLVPGVAALALDRQDYELPISDFNAWYQPSLDHYNDTERFILHQLKQGHTPMQASVALHQAWQDGQYLCPRLCTTTLPLAQAALASVEELVATLRKYAMYL
;
A
#
# COMPACT_ATOMS: atom_id res chain seq x y z
N GLY A 1 27.56 -22.59 -1.97
CA GLY A 1 27.38 -23.18 -3.32
C GLY A 1 25.95 -23.64 -3.52
N LEU A 2 25.48 -23.76 -4.77
CA LEU A 2 24.08 -24.03 -5.12
C LEU A 2 23.51 -25.30 -4.47
N LYS A 3 24.30 -26.38 -4.41
CA LYS A 3 23.94 -27.66 -3.74
C LYS A 3 23.58 -27.48 -2.26
N HIS A 4 24.32 -26.63 -1.55
CA HIS A 4 24.06 -26.35 -0.14
C HIS A 4 22.75 -25.58 0.05
N ARG A 5 22.43 -24.61 -0.84
CA ARG A 5 21.15 -23.88 -0.78
C ARG A 5 19.96 -24.80 -1.03
N VAL A 6 20.07 -25.72 -2.00
CA VAL A 6 19.01 -26.71 -2.26
C VAL A 6 18.79 -27.58 -1.03
N GLN A 7 19.86 -28.07 -0.39
CA GLN A 7 19.76 -28.86 0.84
C GLN A 7 19.13 -28.08 2.00
N GLN A 8 19.53 -26.82 2.20
CA GLN A 8 18.94 -25.95 3.22
C GLN A 8 17.45 -25.71 2.97
N GLN A 9 17.08 -25.38 1.74
CA GLN A 9 15.67 -25.18 1.38
C GLN A 9 14.86 -26.48 1.51
N GLN A 10 15.43 -27.63 1.17
CA GLN A 10 14.78 -28.93 1.35
C GLN A 10 14.55 -29.25 2.82
N ALA A 11 15.53 -29.00 3.68
CA ALA A 11 15.39 -29.18 5.13
C ALA A 11 14.30 -28.26 5.69
N LEU A 12 14.25 -27.00 5.23
CA LEU A 12 13.19 -26.06 5.60
C LEU A 12 11.81 -26.54 5.12
N ASP A 13 11.69 -27.03 3.89
CA ASP A 13 10.43 -27.54 3.35
C ASP A 13 9.89 -28.69 4.21
N PHE A 14 10.75 -29.60 4.67
CA PHE A 14 10.35 -30.65 5.61
C PHE A 14 9.96 -30.09 6.98
N ALA A 15 10.76 -29.18 7.54
CA ALA A 15 10.53 -28.63 8.88
C ALA A 15 9.21 -27.83 8.99
N VAL A 16 8.84 -27.10 7.94
CA VAL A 16 7.60 -26.29 7.92
C VAL A 16 6.41 -27.02 7.28
N GLY A 17 6.60 -28.28 6.84
CA GLY A 17 5.56 -29.05 6.16
C GLY A 17 5.06 -28.37 4.88
N ARG A 18 5.98 -27.79 4.09
CA ARG A 18 5.61 -26.99 2.91
C ARG A 18 4.87 -27.84 1.87
N SER A 19 3.64 -27.45 1.54
CA SER A 19 2.78 -28.12 0.55
C SER A 19 2.91 -27.55 -0.87
N PHE A 20 3.46 -26.33 -1.03
CA PHE A 20 3.56 -25.66 -2.32
C PHE A 20 4.80 -24.75 -2.42
N ARG A 21 5.39 -24.65 -3.62
CA ARG A 21 6.58 -23.81 -3.89
C ARG A 21 6.44 -23.12 -5.25
N LYS A 22 6.56 -21.78 -5.27
CA LYS A 22 6.83 -21.02 -6.51
C LYS A 22 8.34 -20.85 -6.64
N SER A 23 8.92 -21.33 -7.75
CA SER A 23 10.37 -21.29 -8.00
C SER A 23 10.66 -20.52 -9.27
N LEU A 24 11.60 -19.58 -9.20
CA LEU A 24 12.13 -18.90 -10.39
C LEU A 24 13.37 -19.65 -10.87
N TRP A 25 13.43 -19.88 -12.18
CA TRP A 25 14.52 -20.60 -12.84
C TRP A 25 15.18 -19.68 -13.85
N ALA A 26 16.51 -19.71 -13.90
CA ALA A 26 17.30 -18.98 -14.88
C ALA A 26 18.32 -19.93 -15.51
N HIS A 27 18.72 -19.66 -16.75
CA HIS A 27 19.79 -20.41 -17.39
C HIS A 27 21.10 -20.22 -16.61
N GLN A 28 21.83 -21.32 -16.38
CA GLN A 28 23.03 -21.32 -15.53
C GLN A 28 24.07 -20.28 -16.00
N ALA A 29 24.31 -20.18 -17.30
CA ALA A 29 25.25 -19.21 -17.85
C ALA A 29 24.86 -17.75 -17.55
N HIS A 30 23.56 -17.41 -17.58
CA HIS A 30 23.10 -16.06 -17.26
C HIS A 30 23.21 -15.75 -15.77
N TRP A 31 22.95 -16.75 -14.92
CA TRP A 31 23.16 -16.64 -13.48
C TRP A 31 24.64 -16.39 -13.16
N GLU A 32 25.54 -17.18 -13.73
CA GLU A 32 26.98 -17.04 -13.51
C GLU A 32 27.48 -15.68 -14.01
N GLN A 33 27.07 -15.25 -15.21
CA GLN A 33 27.38 -13.93 -15.75
C GLN A 33 26.89 -12.80 -14.84
N ALA A 34 25.64 -12.86 -14.38
CA ALA A 34 25.08 -11.87 -13.46
C ALA A 34 25.87 -11.82 -12.14
N MET A 35 26.19 -12.98 -11.56
CA MET A 35 26.98 -13.05 -10.33
C MET A 35 28.41 -12.55 -10.52
N HIS A 36 29.02 -12.78 -11.69
CA HIS A 36 30.34 -12.25 -12.03
C HIS A 36 30.34 -10.73 -12.23
N ALA A 37 29.33 -10.18 -12.93
CA ALA A 37 29.17 -8.74 -13.09
C ALA A 37 29.02 -8.05 -11.74
N VAL A 38 28.16 -8.59 -10.88
CA VAL A 38 27.95 -8.10 -9.51
C VAL A 38 29.23 -8.19 -8.66
N ALA A 39 29.98 -9.29 -8.76
CA ALA A 39 31.25 -9.43 -8.04
C ALA A 39 32.33 -8.46 -8.52
N ALA A 40 32.35 -8.15 -9.82
CA ALA A 40 33.28 -7.20 -10.42
C ALA A 40 32.99 -5.75 -10.00
N GLU A 41 31.71 -5.38 -9.89
CA GLU A 41 31.29 -4.04 -9.46
C GLU A 41 31.59 -3.76 -7.98
N HIS A 42 31.49 -4.76 -7.10
CA HIS A 42 31.52 -4.54 -5.65
C HIS A 42 32.84 -4.90 -4.95
N GLN A 43 33.86 -5.41 -5.64
CA GLN A 43 35.15 -5.84 -5.07
C GLN A 43 35.02 -6.67 -3.76
N SER A 44 33.88 -7.33 -3.56
CA SER A 44 33.48 -7.95 -2.31
C SER A 44 33.14 -9.42 -2.56
N ALA A 45 33.81 -10.30 -1.81
CA ALA A 45 33.59 -11.74 -1.85
C ALA A 45 32.16 -12.15 -1.40
N GLU A 46 31.41 -11.25 -0.76
CA GLU A 46 30.03 -11.50 -0.31
C GLU A 46 29.03 -11.49 -1.48
N ALA A 47 29.34 -10.81 -2.59
CA ALA A 47 28.53 -10.83 -3.80
C ALA A 47 28.30 -12.27 -4.33
N VAL A 48 29.26 -13.17 -4.14
CA VAL A 48 29.23 -14.55 -4.63
C VAL A 48 28.41 -15.49 -3.72
N THR A 49 28.13 -15.08 -2.48
CA THR A 49 27.44 -15.92 -1.48
C THR A 49 25.92 -15.78 -1.50
N GLY A 50 25.38 -14.88 -2.33
CA GLY A 50 23.96 -14.49 -2.45
C GLY A 50 23.34 -14.03 -1.13
N ALA A 51 24.16 -13.35 -0.33
CA ALA A 51 23.66 -12.38 0.61
C ALA A 51 22.96 -11.24 -0.16
N PRO A 52 21.91 -10.61 0.41
CA PRO A 52 21.28 -9.45 -0.21
C PRO A 52 22.29 -8.30 -0.30
N LEU A 53 22.42 -7.68 -1.48
CA LEU A 53 23.19 -6.46 -1.66
C LEU A 53 22.34 -5.28 -1.20
N TRP A 54 22.50 -4.92 0.07
CA TRP A 54 21.68 -3.88 0.71
C TRP A 54 21.85 -2.51 0.05
N ASP A 55 23.01 -2.23 -0.55
CA ASP A 55 23.28 -0.96 -1.23
C ASP A 55 22.38 -0.76 -2.47
N ARG A 56 21.96 -1.85 -3.11
CA ARG A 56 21.08 -1.82 -4.28
C ARG A 56 19.61 -1.57 -3.94
N LEU A 57 19.23 -1.56 -2.65
CA LEU A 57 17.87 -1.20 -2.26
C LEU A 57 17.48 0.20 -2.75
N ARG A 58 18.44 1.11 -2.92
CA ARG A 58 18.21 2.46 -3.44
C ARG A 58 17.64 2.49 -4.86
N GLU A 59 17.95 1.47 -5.66
CA GLU A 59 17.51 1.36 -7.06
C GLU A 59 16.07 0.82 -7.17
N LEU A 60 15.55 0.20 -6.12
CA LEU A 60 14.26 -0.47 -6.13
C LEU A 60 13.11 0.52 -5.90
N GLN A 61 11.91 0.09 -6.27
CA GLN A 61 10.65 0.80 -6.14
C GLN A 61 9.85 0.19 -4.99
N PHE A 62 9.48 1.00 -3.99
CA PHE A 62 8.78 0.56 -2.79
C PHE A 62 7.35 1.08 -2.78
N ALA A 63 6.40 0.24 -2.43
CA ALA A 63 5.02 0.64 -2.20
C ALA A 63 4.43 -0.06 -0.98
N GLY A 64 3.39 0.55 -0.44
CA GLY A 64 2.54 -0.08 0.56
C GLY A 64 1.53 0.93 1.12
N TRP A 65 0.36 0.43 1.45
CA TRP A 65 -0.67 1.19 2.14
C TRP A 65 -0.45 1.10 3.65
N PHE A 66 -0.21 2.24 4.28
CA PHE A 66 0.03 2.35 5.73
C PHE A 66 -0.77 3.52 6.28
N VAL A 67 -1.53 3.31 7.36
CA VAL A 67 -2.26 4.38 8.05
C VAL A 67 -1.95 4.30 9.54
N PRO A 68 -1.46 5.37 10.18
CA PRO A 68 -1.26 5.38 11.62
C PRO A 68 -2.60 5.28 12.34
N GLN A 69 -2.70 4.36 13.31
CA GLN A 69 -3.84 4.34 14.22
C GLN A 69 -3.77 5.58 15.10
N ALA A 70 -4.90 6.29 15.25
CA ALA A 70 -4.98 7.40 16.19
C ALA A 70 -4.58 6.89 17.58
N HIS A 71 -3.67 7.59 18.24
CA HIS A 71 -3.33 7.33 19.64
C HIS A 71 -4.60 7.54 20.47
N GLU A 72 -5.26 6.48 20.90
CA GLU A 72 -6.10 6.58 22.09
C GLU A 72 -5.15 7.01 23.21
N PRO A 73 -5.36 8.18 23.84
CA PRO A 73 -4.53 8.54 24.97
C PRO A 73 -4.71 7.46 26.02
N ASP A 74 -3.62 6.80 26.42
CA ASP A 74 -3.60 5.84 27.52
C ASP A 74 -4.41 6.43 28.68
N THR A 75 -5.62 5.92 28.90
CA THR A 75 -6.39 6.18 30.12
C THR A 75 -5.78 5.36 31.25
N ALA A 76 -4.53 5.65 31.59
CA ALA A 76 -3.87 5.15 32.77
C ALA A 76 -2.71 6.08 33.13
N ALA A 77 -2.88 6.78 34.26
CA ALA A 77 -1.91 7.60 34.98
C ALA A 77 -1.63 9.01 34.42
N GLU A 78 -2.46 9.98 34.83
CA GLU A 78 -2.06 11.07 35.73
C GLU A 78 -3.28 11.93 36.14
N PRO A 79 -3.35 12.43 37.39
CA PRO A 79 -4.52 13.15 37.91
C PRO A 79 -4.71 14.54 37.27
N HIS A 80 -5.98 14.89 37.14
CA HIS A 80 -6.61 15.96 36.38
C HIS A 80 -6.21 17.44 36.63
N ALA A 81 -5.08 17.75 37.26
CA ALA A 81 -4.83 19.12 37.74
C ALA A 81 -4.07 20.07 36.77
N GLU A 82 -3.31 19.58 35.79
CA GLU A 82 -2.43 20.47 34.98
C GLU A 82 -2.84 20.64 33.50
N ARG A 83 -3.99 20.11 33.08
CA ARG A 83 -4.40 20.06 31.66
C ARG A 83 -4.93 21.39 31.09
N MET A 84 -5.11 22.44 31.90
CA MET A 84 -5.76 23.69 31.48
C MET A 84 -4.81 24.76 30.89
N ALA A 85 -3.52 24.49 30.73
CA ALA A 85 -2.55 25.56 30.38
C ALA A 85 -1.60 25.25 29.21
N ARG A 86 -1.93 24.33 28.29
CA ARG A 86 -1.13 24.16 27.07
C ARG A 86 -1.99 24.22 25.80
N PRO A 87 -1.81 25.23 24.94
CA PRO A 87 -2.38 25.18 23.60
C PRO A 87 -1.76 24.00 22.85
N ALA A 88 -2.51 23.45 21.88
CA ALA A 88 -2.08 22.38 20.99
C ALA A 88 -0.76 22.74 20.30
N SER A 89 0.35 22.33 20.92
CA SER A 89 1.69 22.56 20.43
C SER A 89 2.00 21.49 19.38
N THR A 90 2.11 21.92 18.12
CA THR A 90 3.03 21.37 17.12
C THR A 90 4.22 20.70 17.81
N GLN A 91 4.34 19.38 17.68
CA GLN A 91 5.52 18.68 18.18
C GLN A 91 6.73 19.09 17.33
N PRO A 92 7.87 19.45 17.93
CA PRO A 92 9.07 19.76 17.18
C PRO A 92 9.64 18.50 16.51
N LEU A 93 10.13 18.67 15.28
CA LEU A 93 10.86 17.68 14.49
C LEU A 93 12.03 17.09 15.31
N GLY A 94 12.09 15.76 15.39
CA GLY A 94 13.24 15.03 15.96
C GLY A 94 13.01 14.33 17.32
N GLN A 95 11.81 14.35 17.89
CA GLN A 95 11.54 13.55 19.09
C GLN A 95 11.27 12.08 18.74
N VAL A 96 12.08 11.17 19.29
CA VAL A 96 11.83 9.73 19.26
C VAL A 96 10.49 9.45 19.96
N PRO A 97 9.52 8.80 19.31
CA PRO A 97 8.28 8.41 19.97
C PRO A 97 8.60 7.56 21.20
N ARG A 98 8.18 8.02 22.39
CA ARG A 98 8.38 7.26 23.65
C ARG A 98 7.55 5.96 23.67
N SER A 99 6.50 5.90 22.85
CA SER A 99 5.58 4.77 22.71
C SER A 99 5.63 4.20 21.30
N THR A 100 5.44 2.88 21.17
CA THR A 100 5.20 2.22 19.89
C THR A 100 3.99 2.85 19.19
N VAL A 101 4.16 3.28 17.94
CA VAL A 101 3.05 3.74 17.09
C VAL A 101 2.54 2.55 16.29
N ARG A 102 1.22 2.35 16.28
CA ARG A 102 0.57 1.29 15.51
C ARG A 102 0.14 1.83 14.15
N TYR A 103 0.33 1.01 13.12
CA TYR A 103 -0.10 1.29 11.76
C TYR A 103 -0.96 0.14 11.28
N ASP A 104 -2.03 0.46 10.55
CA ASP A 104 -2.77 -0.51 9.75
C ASP A 104 -2.12 -0.62 8.37
N SER A 105 -2.05 -1.85 7.86
CA SER A 105 -1.58 -2.20 6.52
C SER A 105 -2.53 -3.21 5.88
N LEU A 106 -2.33 -3.50 4.59
CA LEU A 106 -3.06 -4.58 3.91
C LEU A 106 -2.78 -5.97 4.53
N HIS A 107 -1.66 -6.11 5.25
CA HIS A 107 -1.24 -7.36 5.89
C HIS A 107 -1.57 -7.42 7.38
N GLY A 108 -2.31 -6.44 7.91
CA GLY A 108 -2.68 -6.33 9.32
C GLY A 108 -1.99 -5.17 10.03
N THR A 109 -1.95 -5.22 11.36
CA THR A 109 -1.42 -4.12 12.18
C THR A 109 0.06 -4.35 12.50
N LEU A 110 0.86 -3.28 12.40
CA LEU A 110 2.29 -3.26 12.70
C LEU A 110 2.63 -2.20 13.74
N GLY A 111 3.47 -2.56 14.71
CA GLY A 111 3.93 -1.66 15.77
C GLY A 111 5.36 -1.22 15.53
N LEU A 112 5.58 0.08 15.37
CA LEU A 112 6.90 0.65 15.08
C LEU A 112 7.37 1.59 16.19
N LYS A 113 8.69 1.66 16.35
CA LYS A 113 9.36 2.60 17.25
C LYS A 113 10.38 3.50 16.54
N ASP A 114 10.93 3.04 15.42
CA ASP A 114 11.96 3.78 14.68
C ASP A 114 11.33 4.98 13.94
N PRO A 115 11.63 6.23 14.32
CA PRO A 115 11.07 7.42 13.68
C PRO A 115 11.49 7.55 12.21
N ARG A 116 12.60 6.94 11.80
CA ARG A 116 13.04 6.91 10.40
C ARG A 116 12.08 6.06 9.57
N ILE A 117 11.72 4.88 10.07
CA ILE A 117 10.76 4.02 9.36
C ILE A 117 9.41 4.72 9.27
N MET A 118 8.93 5.34 10.35
CA MET A 118 7.68 6.12 10.34
C MET A 118 7.70 7.23 9.29
N ALA A 119 8.80 7.98 9.18
CA ALA A 119 8.94 9.04 8.18
C ALA A 119 8.92 8.49 6.73
N MET A 120 9.49 7.32 6.48
CA MET A 120 9.38 6.65 5.17
C MET A 120 7.95 6.15 4.90
N LEU A 121 7.28 5.56 5.90
CA LEU A 121 5.89 5.10 5.75
C LEU A 121 4.94 6.25 5.43
N GLU A 122 5.20 7.44 5.97
CA GLU A 122 4.44 8.63 5.62
C GLU A 122 4.57 8.95 4.13
N LEU A 123 5.78 8.91 3.55
CA LEU A 123 5.93 9.14 2.10
C LEU A 123 5.24 8.06 1.26
N LEU A 124 5.34 6.79 1.68
CA LEU A 124 4.67 5.68 1.02
C LEU A 124 3.14 5.82 1.10
N GLN A 125 2.60 6.25 2.24
CA GLN A 125 1.18 6.52 2.41
C GLN A 125 0.68 7.63 1.47
N HIS A 126 1.44 8.72 1.33
CA HIS A 126 1.08 9.82 0.43
C HIS A 126 1.18 9.44 -1.05
N SER A 127 2.08 8.52 -1.38
CA SER A 127 2.33 8.12 -2.77
C SER A 127 1.45 6.94 -3.20
N TRP A 128 0.87 6.19 -2.26
CA TRP A 128 0.04 5.04 -2.54
C TRP A 128 -1.11 5.37 -3.50
N PRO A 129 -1.36 4.55 -4.55
CA PRO A 129 -0.76 3.24 -4.82
C PRO A 129 0.52 3.25 -5.67
N ARG A 130 1.07 4.42 -5.98
CA ARG A 130 2.31 4.53 -6.76
C ARG A 130 3.53 4.23 -5.89
N PRO A 131 4.55 3.55 -6.44
CA PRO A 131 5.76 3.29 -5.69
C PRO A 131 6.68 4.51 -5.64
N VAL A 132 7.60 4.47 -4.69
CA VAL A 132 8.64 5.46 -4.46
C VAL A 132 10.00 4.79 -4.54
N SER A 133 10.95 5.41 -5.22
CA SER A 133 12.31 4.87 -5.32
C SER A 133 13.00 4.89 -3.95
N GLY A 134 13.93 3.95 -3.75
CA GLY A 134 14.76 3.93 -2.53
C GLY A 134 15.58 5.21 -2.34
N HIS A 135 16.05 5.82 -3.43
CA HIS A 135 16.69 7.15 -3.41
C HIS A 135 15.75 8.21 -2.83
N ASN A 136 14.51 8.30 -3.31
CA ASN A 136 13.56 9.31 -2.83
C ASN A 136 13.18 9.10 -1.36
N LEU A 137 13.12 7.84 -0.89
CA LEU A 137 12.89 7.55 0.53
C LEU A 137 14.05 8.04 1.42
N GLU A 138 15.30 7.83 0.99
CA GLU A 138 16.46 8.30 1.72
C GLU A 138 16.58 9.83 1.70
N ASP A 139 16.33 10.46 0.55
CA ASP A 139 16.31 11.92 0.43
C ASP A 139 15.23 12.52 1.34
N TRP A 140 14.04 11.92 1.37
CA TRP A 140 12.95 12.32 2.26
C TRP A 140 13.35 12.24 3.73
N LEU A 141 14.06 11.20 4.14
CA LEU A 141 14.61 11.11 5.50
C LEU A 141 15.59 12.23 5.81
N CYS A 142 16.51 12.51 4.88
CA CYS A 142 17.51 13.56 5.02
C CYS A 142 16.85 14.94 5.16
N THR A 143 15.78 15.23 4.40
CA THR A 143 15.03 16.50 4.51
C THR A 143 14.39 16.71 5.90
N ARG A 144 14.17 15.62 6.63
CA ARG A 144 13.59 15.62 7.99
C ARG A 144 14.65 15.54 9.10
N GLY A 145 15.94 15.61 8.73
CA GLY A 145 17.06 15.60 9.67
C GLY A 145 17.44 14.21 10.18
N TYR A 146 16.97 13.14 9.56
CA TYR A 146 17.34 11.77 9.92
C TYR A 146 18.49 11.24 9.07
N SER A 147 19.30 10.34 9.63
CA SER A 147 20.30 9.60 8.85
C SER A 147 19.65 8.51 8.00
N ALA A 148 20.02 8.47 6.72
CA ALA A 148 19.62 7.42 5.77
C ALA A 148 20.38 6.09 5.97
N GLU A 149 21.48 6.09 6.74
CA GLU A 149 22.33 4.91 6.90
C GLU A 149 21.56 3.71 7.46
N GLY A 150 21.53 2.62 6.68
CA GLY A 150 20.83 1.38 7.02
C GLY A 150 19.30 1.50 7.09
N ALA A 151 18.72 2.65 6.74
CA ALA A 151 17.27 2.89 6.89
C ALA A 151 16.45 1.99 5.96
N LEU A 152 16.82 1.88 4.68
CA LEU A 152 16.14 1.00 3.72
C LEU A 152 16.21 -0.48 4.14
N LYS A 153 17.37 -0.94 4.62
CA LYS A 153 17.52 -2.28 5.18
C LYS A 153 16.58 -2.50 6.37
N SER A 154 16.50 -1.53 7.27
CA SER A 154 15.61 -1.58 8.43
C SER A 154 14.14 -1.63 8.03
N LEU A 155 13.75 -0.86 7.00
CA LEU A 155 12.40 -0.86 6.42
C LEU A 155 12.03 -2.27 5.91
N VAL A 156 12.84 -2.85 5.03
CA VAL A 156 12.58 -4.17 4.42
C VAL A 156 12.52 -5.29 5.47
N GLN A 157 13.29 -5.17 6.56
CA GLN A 157 13.32 -6.17 7.61
C GLN A 157 12.13 -6.08 8.59
N GLN A 158 11.51 -4.90 8.73
CA GLN A 158 10.49 -4.64 9.76
C GLN A 158 9.09 -4.45 9.19
N VAL A 159 8.99 -4.09 7.91
CA VAL A 159 7.72 -3.71 7.27
C VAL A 159 7.49 -4.56 6.02
N PRO A 160 6.29 -5.15 5.85
CA PRO A 160 5.93 -5.86 4.64
C PRO A 160 5.59 -4.83 3.54
N VAL A 161 6.63 -4.36 2.86
CA VAL A 161 6.53 -3.46 1.70
C VAL A 161 6.52 -4.27 0.40
N ASP A 162 5.73 -3.83 -0.58
CA ASP A 162 5.83 -4.30 -1.94
C ASP A 162 7.07 -3.69 -2.60
N ILE A 163 7.85 -4.51 -3.31
CA ILE A 163 9.12 -4.11 -3.92
C ILE A 163 9.13 -4.51 -5.39
N ASN A 164 9.39 -3.53 -6.26
CA ASN A 164 9.60 -3.73 -7.69
C ASN A 164 11.00 -3.33 -8.12
N ARG A 165 11.48 -3.97 -9.20
CA ARG A 165 12.83 -3.75 -9.71
C ARG A 165 13.00 -2.37 -10.34
N ALA A 166 12.06 -1.97 -11.20
CA ALA A 166 12.12 -0.71 -11.92
C ALA A 166 10.73 -0.13 -12.11
N TYR A 167 10.66 1.20 -12.22
CA TYR A 167 9.41 1.91 -12.49
C TYR A 167 8.82 1.52 -13.85
N ALA A 168 9.67 1.28 -14.84
CA ALA A 168 9.26 0.83 -16.18
C ALA A 168 8.67 -0.59 -16.22
N ASP A 169 8.84 -1.39 -15.16
CA ASP A 169 8.25 -2.73 -15.06
C ASP A 169 6.79 -2.67 -14.54
N LEU A 170 6.31 -1.48 -14.13
CA LEU A 170 4.97 -1.29 -13.56
C LEU A 170 3.90 -1.15 -14.65
N PRO A 171 2.65 -1.55 -14.38
CA PRO A 171 1.52 -1.24 -15.25
C PRO A 171 1.39 0.26 -15.52
N ASP A 172 0.96 0.63 -16.72
CA ASP A 172 0.78 2.03 -17.12
C ASP A 172 -0.14 2.82 -16.17
N CYS A 173 -1.10 2.15 -15.53
CA CYS A 173 -1.98 2.79 -14.56
C CYS A 173 -1.29 3.19 -13.25
N LEU A 174 -0.09 2.68 -12.94
CA LEU A 174 0.73 3.12 -11.80
C LEU A 174 1.73 4.22 -12.18
N GLN A 175 1.78 4.60 -13.47
CA GLN A 175 2.64 5.68 -13.93
C GLN A 175 1.99 7.05 -13.63
N ASP A 176 2.79 8.12 -13.70
CA ASP A 176 2.44 9.43 -13.11
C ASP A 176 1.21 10.09 -13.74
N ASP A 177 0.94 9.82 -15.01
CA ASP A 177 -0.13 10.47 -15.77
C ASP A 177 -1.52 9.86 -15.57
N PHE A 178 -1.60 8.66 -14.98
CA PHE A 178 -2.87 7.97 -14.84
C PHE A 178 -3.64 8.44 -13.61
N VAL A 179 -4.89 8.87 -13.82
CA VAL A 179 -5.83 9.26 -12.77
C VAL A 179 -7.18 8.62 -13.06
N GLY A 180 -7.79 8.03 -12.03
CA GLY A 180 -9.11 7.41 -12.13
C GLY A 180 -9.11 5.92 -11.80
N LEU A 181 -10.19 5.26 -12.23
CA LEU A 181 -10.40 3.84 -11.97
C LEU A 181 -9.46 2.98 -12.84
N VAL A 182 -8.78 2.02 -12.23
CA VAL A 182 -7.88 1.08 -12.93
C VAL A 182 -8.65 0.34 -14.04
N PRO A 183 -8.09 0.25 -15.26
CA PRO A 183 -8.76 -0.38 -16.39
C PRO A 183 -9.16 -1.82 -16.07
N GLY A 184 -10.40 -2.19 -16.43
CA GLY A 184 -10.92 -3.54 -16.25
C GLY A 184 -11.58 -3.81 -14.89
N VAL A 185 -11.25 -3.07 -13.82
CA VAL A 185 -11.81 -3.30 -12.47
C VAL A 185 -13.33 -3.23 -12.47
N ALA A 186 -13.92 -2.11 -12.89
CA ALA A 186 -15.39 -1.99 -12.89
C ALA A 186 -16.06 -2.97 -13.86
N ALA A 187 -15.44 -3.29 -15.00
CA ALA A 187 -16.04 -4.24 -15.95
C ALA A 187 -16.15 -5.63 -15.31
N LEU A 188 -15.06 -6.15 -14.77
CA LEU A 188 -15.04 -7.47 -14.13
C LEU A 188 -15.87 -7.51 -12.85
N ALA A 189 -15.82 -6.45 -12.03
CA ALA A 189 -16.62 -6.37 -10.81
C ALA A 189 -18.12 -6.36 -11.09
N LEU A 190 -18.58 -5.58 -12.09
CA LEU A 190 -19.99 -5.51 -12.47
C LEU A 190 -20.45 -6.81 -13.14
N ASP A 191 -19.71 -7.32 -14.13
CA ASP A 191 -20.06 -8.56 -14.84
C ASP A 191 -20.09 -9.77 -13.90
N ARG A 192 -19.17 -9.84 -12.93
CA ARG A 192 -19.18 -10.88 -11.90
C ARG A 192 -20.49 -10.90 -11.12
N GLN A 193 -20.99 -9.74 -10.74
CA GLN A 193 -22.21 -9.65 -9.94
C GLN A 193 -23.47 -9.87 -10.80
N ASP A 194 -23.47 -9.40 -12.05
CA ASP A 194 -24.60 -9.58 -12.95
C ASP A 194 -24.77 -11.02 -13.44
N TYR A 195 -23.67 -11.75 -13.60
CA TYR A 195 -23.66 -13.09 -14.19
C TYR A 195 -23.18 -14.18 -13.22
N GLU A 196 -22.96 -13.86 -11.94
CA GLU A 196 -22.45 -14.77 -10.90
C GLU A 196 -21.17 -15.53 -11.32
N LEU A 197 -20.27 -14.84 -12.04
CA LEU A 197 -19.09 -15.47 -12.62
C LEU A 197 -18.03 -15.75 -11.54
N PRO A 198 -17.36 -16.93 -11.55
CA PRO A 198 -16.30 -17.28 -10.61
C PRO A 198 -14.95 -16.67 -11.05
N ILE A 199 -14.95 -15.39 -11.38
CA ILE A 199 -13.77 -14.64 -11.82
C ILE A 199 -13.36 -13.65 -10.72
N SER A 200 -12.07 -13.30 -10.65
CA SER A 200 -11.58 -12.22 -9.80
C SER A 200 -11.28 -11.00 -10.65
N ASP A 201 -11.53 -9.82 -10.10
CA ASP A 201 -10.91 -8.58 -10.56
C ASP A 201 -9.49 -8.46 -9.98
N PHE A 202 -8.63 -7.69 -10.64
CA PHE A 202 -7.26 -7.48 -10.23
C PHE A 202 -7.00 -5.99 -10.06
N ASN A 203 -6.35 -5.62 -8.96
CA ASN A 203 -5.88 -4.25 -8.77
C ASN A 203 -4.61 -3.95 -9.58
N ALA A 204 -4.12 -2.72 -9.49
CA ALA A 204 -2.91 -2.29 -10.18
C ALA A 204 -1.63 -3.05 -9.78
N TRP A 205 -1.66 -3.79 -8.66
CA TRP A 205 -0.57 -4.63 -8.16
C TRP A 205 -0.81 -6.13 -8.42
N TYR A 206 -1.74 -6.47 -9.32
CA TYR A 206 -2.13 -7.85 -9.67
C TYR A 206 -2.60 -8.71 -8.49
N GLN A 207 -3.07 -8.06 -7.42
CA GLN A 207 -3.71 -8.75 -6.32
C GLN A 207 -5.20 -8.93 -6.66
N PRO A 208 -5.74 -10.15 -6.47
CA PRO A 208 -7.14 -10.41 -6.75
C PRO A 208 -8.03 -9.75 -5.69
N SER A 209 -9.20 -9.26 -6.11
CA SER A 209 -10.30 -8.94 -5.20
C SER A 209 -11.50 -9.83 -5.48
N LEU A 210 -12.32 -9.96 -4.44
CA LEU A 210 -13.62 -10.63 -4.47
C LEU A 210 -14.69 -9.75 -3.82
N ASP A 211 -14.45 -8.44 -3.68
CA ASP A 211 -15.35 -7.52 -3.00
C ASP A 211 -16.73 -7.48 -3.68
N HIS A 212 -17.78 -7.37 -2.89
CA HIS A 212 -19.14 -7.26 -3.41
C HIS A 212 -19.64 -5.83 -3.19
N TYR A 213 -20.12 -5.23 -4.27
CA TYR A 213 -20.67 -3.90 -4.29
C TYR A 213 -22.19 -3.94 -4.21
N ASN A 214 -22.78 -3.08 -3.39
CA ASN A 214 -24.24 -2.86 -3.34
C ASN A 214 -24.71 -1.99 -4.52
N ASP A 215 -26.03 -1.86 -4.73
CA ASP A 215 -26.59 -1.13 -5.88
C ASP A 215 -26.11 0.32 -6.01
N THR A 216 -25.92 1.01 -4.87
CA THR A 216 -25.36 2.38 -4.86
C THR A 216 -23.91 2.37 -5.32
N GLU A 217 -23.08 1.47 -4.79
CA GLU A 217 -21.68 1.34 -5.17
C GLU A 217 -21.51 0.93 -6.63
N ARG A 218 -22.38 0.04 -7.13
CA ARG A 218 -22.42 -0.38 -8.53
C ARG A 218 -22.75 0.80 -9.45
N PHE A 219 -23.71 1.65 -9.07
CA PHE A 219 -24.00 2.88 -9.79
C PHE A 219 -22.75 3.79 -9.84
N ILE A 220 -22.09 4.00 -8.70
CA ILE A 220 -20.88 4.85 -8.63
C ILE A 220 -19.77 4.26 -9.52
N LEU A 221 -19.52 2.95 -9.44
CA LEU A 221 -18.54 2.26 -10.29
C LEU A 221 -18.84 2.44 -11.78
N HIS A 222 -20.12 2.39 -12.17
CA HIS A 222 -20.53 2.64 -13.54
C HIS A 222 -20.22 4.08 -13.98
N GLN A 223 -20.48 5.08 -13.13
CA GLN A 223 -20.11 6.47 -13.42
C GLN A 223 -18.59 6.64 -13.57
N LEU A 224 -17.80 6.05 -12.66
CA LEU A 224 -16.33 6.12 -12.72
C LEU A 224 -15.79 5.40 -13.98
N LYS A 225 -16.36 4.26 -14.37
CA LYS A 225 -16.02 3.53 -15.60
C LYS A 225 -16.24 4.37 -16.86
N GLN A 226 -17.23 5.27 -16.85
CA GLN A 226 -17.50 6.20 -17.94
C GLN A 226 -16.53 7.40 -18.00
N GLY A 227 -15.59 7.49 -17.05
CA GLY A 227 -14.63 8.60 -16.97
C GLY A 227 -15.14 9.80 -16.17
N HIS A 228 -16.27 9.69 -15.47
CA HIS A 228 -16.70 10.74 -14.56
C HIS A 228 -15.76 10.85 -13.36
N THR A 229 -15.46 12.08 -12.97
CA THR A 229 -14.78 12.38 -11.72
C THR A 229 -15.65 12.01 -10.51
N PRO A 230 -15.08 11.79 -9.32
CA PRO A 230 -15.85 11.52 -8.11
C PRO A 230 -16.93 12.58 -7.82
N MET A 231 -16.63 13.85 -8.13
CA MET A 231 -17.61 14.93 -7.97
C MET A 231 -18.77 14.84 -8.98
N GLN A 232 -18.49 14.46 -10.22
CA GLN A 232 -19.56 14.24 -11.20
C GLN A 232 -20.40 13.02 -10.84
N ALA A 233 -19.77 11.94 -10.36
CA ALA A 233 -20.46 10.76 -9.88
C ALA A 233 -21.38 11.06 -8.68
N SER A 234 -20.97 11.94 -7.75
CA SER A 234 -21.80 12.32 -6.61
C SER A 234 -23.02 13.15 -7.00
N VAL A 235 -22.87 14.06 -7.97
CA VAL A 235 -24.00 14.81 -8.55
C VAL A 235 -24.98 13.86 -9.24
N ALA A 236 -24.48 12.91 -10.05
CA ALA A 236 -25.31 11.92 -10.71
C ALA A 236 -26.05 11.01 -9.71
N LEU A 237 -25.37 10.59 -8.65
CA LEU A 237 -25.97 9.76 -7.59
C LEU A 237 -27.06 10.53 -6.82
N HIS A 238 -26.79 11.80 -6.51
CA HIS A 238 -27.77 12.67 -5.87
C HIS A 238 -29.05 12.78 -6.70
N GLN A 239 -28.93 13.01 -8.01
CA GLN A 239 -30.06 13.07 -8.92
C GLN A 239 -30.82 11.74 -8.99
N ALA A 240 -30.10 10.62 -9.10
CA ALA A 240 -30.71 9.29 -9.15
C ALA A 240 -31.52 8.96 -7.88
N TRP A 241 -31.07 9.44 -6.71
CA TRP A 241 -31.84 9.32 -5.47
C TRP A 241 -33.04 10.26 -5.40
N GLN A 242 -32.93 11.48 -5.90
CA GLN A 242 -34.07 12.41 -5.99
C GLN A 242 -35.19 11.86 -6.88
N ASP A 243 -34.80 11.22 -7.98
CA ASP A 243 -35.72 10.62 -8.94
C ASP A 243 -36.27 9.26 -8.48
N GLY A 244 -35.83 8.75 -7.32
CA GLY A 244 -36.28 7.49 -6.73
C GLY A 244 -35.81 6.24 -7.48
N GLN A 245 -34.76 6.35 -8.31
CA GLN A 245 -34.21 5.21 -9.05
C GLN A 245 -33.49 4.22 -8.13
N TYR A 246 -32.88 4.72 -7.05
CA TYR A 246 -32.19 3.92 -6.04
C TYR A 246 -32.57 4.38 -4.63
N LEU A 247 -32.52 3.46 -3.68
CA LEU A 247 -32.67 3.78 -2.26
C LEU A 247 -31.35 4.37 -1.74
N CYS A 248 -31.42 5.47 -1.00
CA CYS A 248 -30.26 5.99 -0.29
C CYS A 248 -30.09 5.23 1.04
N PRO A 249 -29.03 4.41 1.20
CA PRO A 249 -28.83 3.60 2.41
C PRO A 249 -28.58 4.46 3.66
N ARG A 250 -28.18 5.73 3.48
CA ARG A 250 -27.86 6.69 4.57
C ARG A 250 -29.07 7.48 5.08
N LEU A 251 -30.22 7.44 4.40
CA LEU A 251 -31.43 8.17 4.84
C LEU A 251 -31.99 7.64 6.17
N CYS A 252 -31.76 6.37 6.49
CA CYS A 252 -32.22 5.77 7.74
C CYS A 252 -31.26 6.01 8.93
N THR A 253 -30.04 6.47 8.66
CA THR A 253 -28.94 6.48 9.65
C THR A 253 -28.29 7.84 9.86
N THR A 254 -28.58 8.83 9.01
CA THR A 254 -27.95 10.15 9.07
C THR A 254 -28.97 11.29 8.90
N THR A 255 -28.69 12.43 9.53
CA THR A 255 -29.43 13.69 9.35
C THR A 255 -28.87 14.56 8.23
N LEU A 256 -27.93 14.02 7.44
CA LEU A 256 -27.22 14.77 6.41
C LEU A 256 -28.17 15.12 5.24
N PRO A 257 -28.05 16.32 4.65
CA PRO A 257 -28.68 16.62 3.37
C PRO A 257 -28.32 15.59 2.30
N LEU A 258 -29.28 15.23 1.44
CA LEU A 258 -29.12 14.17 0.44
C LEU A 258 -27.88 14.34 -0.46
N ALA A 259 -27.54 15.58 -0.81
CA ALA A 259 -26.33 15.87 -1.60
C ALA A 259 -25.04 15.55 -0.85
N GLN A 260 -24.98 15.82 0.46
CA GLN A 260 -23.82 15.47 1.30
C GLN A 260 -23.73 13.96 1.52
N ALA A 261 -24.88 13.28 1.65
CA ALA A 261 -24.91 11.83 1.71
C ALA A 261 -24.37 11.18 0.42
N ALA A 262 -24.67 11.77 -0.75
CA ALA A 262 -24.19 11.26 -2.04
C ALA A 262 -22.68 11.44 -2.19
N LEU A 263 -22.17 12.61 -1.82
CA LEU A 263 -20.74 12.87 -1.78
C LEU A 263 -20.01 11.90 -0.85
N ALA A 264 -20.52 11.72 0.39
CA ALA A 264 -19.93 10.82 1.37
C ALA A 264 -19.89 9.36 0.88
N SER A 265 -20.94 8.88 0.21
CA SER A 265 -20.97 7.54 -0.39
C SER A 265 -19.94 7.36 -1.49
N VAL A 266 -19.74 8.37 -2.35
CA VAL A 266 -18.69 8.32 -3.38
C VAL A 266 -17.30 8.36 -2.75
N GLU A 267 -17.06 9.25 -1.79
CA GLU A 267 -15.77 9.37 -1.11
C GLU A 267 -15.38 8.08 -0.37
N GLU A 268 -16.33 7.44 0.30
CA GLU A 268 -16.12 6.16 0.99
C GLU A 268 -15.74 5.03 0.03
N LEU A 269 -16.46 4.91 -1.09
CA LEU A 269 -16.13 3.92 -2.11
C LEU A 269 -14.77 4.22 -2.74
N VAL A 270 -14.49 5.47 -3.12
CA VAL A 270 -13.20 5.87 -3.71
C VAL A 270 -12.06 5.64 -2.73
N ALA A 271 -12.23 5.90 -1.44
CA ALA A 271 -11.25 5.61 -0.41
C ALA A 271 -10.97 4.10 -0.32
N THR A 272 -12.01 3.27 -0.41
CA THR A 272 -11.88 1.80 -0.42
C THR A 272 -11.14 1.32 -1.67
N LEU A 273 -11.52 1.82 -2.86
CA LEU A 273 -10.85 1.49 -4.11
C LEU A 273 -9.39 1.93 -4.09
N ARG A 274 -9.08 3.10 -3.55
CA ARG A 274 -7.69 3.59 -3.37
C ARG A 274 -6.89 2.72 -2.42
N LYS A 275 -7.46 2.34 -1.27
CA LYS A 275 -6.82 1.41 -0.32
C LYS A 275 -6.37 0.13 -1.02
N TYR A 276 -7.19 -0.41 -1.92
CA TYR A 276 -6.88 -1.63 -2.67
C TYR A 276 -6.23 -1.38 -4.04
N ALA A 277 -5.71 -0.18 -4.32
CA ALA A 277 -5.05 0.17 -5.59
C ALA A 277 -5.89 -0.09 -6.85
N MET A 278 -7.20 0.11 -6.75
CA MET A 278 -8.16 0.03 -7.86
C MET A 278 -8.53 1.40 -8.41
N TYR A 279 -8.14 2.48 -7.73
CA TYR A 279 -8.36 3.85 -8.14
C TYR A 279 -7.11 4.68 -7.79
N LEU A 280 -6.72 5.59 -8.69
CA LEU A 280 -5.61 6.54 -8.53
C LEU A 280 -6.15 7.97 -8.48
#